data_AF-A0AA36JLH3-F1
#
_entry.id   AF-A0AA36JLH3-F1
#
_cell.length_a   1.000
_cell.length_b   1.000
_cell.length_c   1.000
_cell.angle_alpha   90.00
_cell.angle_beta   90.00
_cell.angle_gamma   90.00
#
_symmetry.space_group_name_H-M   'P 1'
#
loop_
_entity.id
_entity.type
_entity.pdbx_description
1 polymer ?
#
loop_
_entity_poly.entity_id
_entity_poly.type
_entity_poly.pdbx_seq_one_letter_code
_entity_poly.pdbx_strand_id
1 'polypeptide(L)'
;METEQAEQEVQEEQQPMEEEYRDENAGSEEQKAMEDFLAGAESTSGPEWCKAWTGLHVPRQAEADVLSVLFEVGINKDAADKESGYFDFLPRIVVELLRQHKVLPKNVEVALKEGLSSRLETLIQANDQTWHILSYMLLYLFPRSPSTSWGYNLPWESWWRTTKEVLSAAQKYRAFDILVLLLQLMQEKSEHVIQSLPVWSESRRKAVKEVLCQWGDMDETAIVETLSAYGVDL
;
A
#
# COMPACT_ATOMS: atom_id res chain seq x y z
N MET A 1 -54.15 -3.84 -64.18
CA MET A 1 -53.29 -4.82 -63.50
C MET A 1 -52.61 -4.05 -62.39
N GLU A 2 -53.32 -4.02 -61.26
CA GLU A 2 -52.91 -3.41 -60.01
C GLU A 2 -52.06 -4.44 -59.27
N THR A 3 -50.92 -4.00 -58.72
CA THR A 3 -50.08 -4.83 -57.86
C THR A 3 -50.00 -4.13 -56.50
N GLU A 4 -50.81 -4.61 -55.56
CA GLU A 4 -50.73 -4.25 -54.14
C GLU A 4 -49.46 -4.85 -53.54
N GLN A 5 -48.63 -4.01 -52.93
CA GLN A 5 -47.53 -4.42 -52.06
C GLN A 5 -47.96 -4.17 -50.60
N ALA A 6 -48.03 -5.24 -49.82
CA ALA A 6 -48.29 -5.20 -48.40
C ALA A 6 -46.98 -5.03 -47.62
N GLU A 7 -46.88 -3.94 -46.86
CA GLU A 7 -45.86 -3.71 -45.85
C GLU A 7 -46.21 -4.49 -44.58
N GLN A 8 -45.27 -5.30 -44.10
CA GLN A 8 -45.36 -6.03 -42.84
C GLN A 8 -44.43 -5.35 -41.84
N GLU A 9 -44.99 -4.53 -40.94
CA GLU A 9 -44.30 -4.01 -39.77
C GLU A 9 -44.16 -5.10 -38.71
N VAL A 10 -42.92 -5.45 -38.36
CA VAL A 10 -42.59 -6.33 -37.24
C VAL A 10 -42.44 -5.46 -35.99
N GLN A 11 -43.41 -5.56 -35.08
CA GLN A 11 -43.30 -5.00 -33.73
C GLN A 11 -42.42 -5.93 -32.89
N GLU A 12 -41.20 -5.50 -32.58
CA GLU A 12 -40.38 -6.09 -31.53
C GLU A 12 -40.90 -5.62 -30.16
N GLU A 13 -41.58 -6.50 -29.44
CA GLU A 13 -41.91 -6.32 -28.02
C GLU A 13 -40.62 -6.26 -27.21
N GLN A 14 -40.21 -5.05 -26.82
CA GLN A 14 -39.17 -4.84 -25.81
C GLN A 14 -39.70 -5.30 -24.45
N GLN A 15 -39.24 -6.47 -24.00
CA GLN A 15 -39.44 -6.89 -22.62
C GLN A 15 -38.67 -5.93 -21.69
N PRO A 16 -39.30 -5.42 -20.61
CA PRO A 16 -38.61 -4.62 -19.62
C PRO A 16 -37.57 -5.51 -18.93
N MET A 17 -36.30 -5.17 -19.13
CA MET A 17 -35.18 -5.78 -18.43
C MET A 17 -35.31 -5.35 -16.96
N GLU A 18 -35.74 -6.26 -16.10
CA GLU A 18 -35.67 -6.07 -14.65
C GLU A 18 -34.18 -6.01 -14.29
N GLU A 19 -33.63 -4.80 -14.21
CA GLU A 19 -32.32 -4.56 -13.61
C GLU A 19 -32.41 -4.98 -12.13
N GLU A 20 -31.96 -6.20 -11.87
CA GLU A 20 -31.73 -6.72 -10.54
C GLU A 20 -30.68 -5.81 -9.89
N TYR A 21 -31.14 -4.82 -9.10
CA TYR A 21 -30.29 -3.96 -8.29
C TYR A 21 -29.56 -4.83 -7.27
N ARG A 22 -28.42 -5.39 -7.68
CA ARG A 22 -27.44 -5.94 -6.76
C ARG A 22 -27.01 -4.77 -5.90
N ASP A 23 -27.24 -4.89 -4.60
CA ASP A 23 -26.71 -3.97 -3.60
C ASP A 23 -25.18 -4.15 -3.60
N GLU A 24 -24.49 -3.46 -4.51
CA GLU A 24 -23.03 -3.44 -4.62
C GLU A 24 -22.36 -2.88 -3.35
N ASN A 25 -23.15 -2.37 -2.40
CA ASN A 25 -22.71 -1.88 -1.10
C ASN A 25 -22.78 -2.91 0.03
N ALA A 26 -23.28 -4.14 -0.22
CA ALA A 26 -23.12 -5.23 0.74
C ALA A 26 -21.65 -5.68 0.73
N GLY A 27 -20.81 -5.01 1.53
CA GLY A 27 -19.40 -5.34 1.70
C GLY A 27 -19.18 -6.84 1.92
N SER A 28 -18.11 -7.39 1.33
CA SER A 28 -17.86 -8.83 1.38
C SER A 28 -17.68 -9.32 2.82
N GLU A 29 -17.91 -10.62 3.06
CA GLU A 29 -17.68 -11.21 4.39
C GLU A 29 -16.23 -10.99 4.87
N GLU A 30 -15.27 -10.99 3.94
CA GLU A 30 -13.87 -10.69 4.23
C GLU A 30 -13.65 -9.23 4.65
N GLN A 31 -14.31 -8.28 3.97
CA GLN A 31 -14.22 -6.86 4.33
C GLN A 31 -14.72 -6.64 5.76
N LYS A 32 -15.89 -7.20 6.09
CA LYS A 32 -16.45 -7.11 7.44
C LYS A 32 -15.52 -7.76 8.48
N ALA A 33 -14.92 -8.91 8.16
CA ALA A 33 -13.97 -9.56 9.06
C ALA A 33 -12.72 -8.70 9.32
N MET A 34 -12.22 -7.98 8.30
CA MET A 34 -11.10 -7.03 8.46
C MET A 34 -11.50 -5.77 9.24
N GLU A 35 -12.72 -5.28 9.06
CA GLU A 35 -13.27 -4.17 9.84
C GLU A 35 -13.32 -4.50 11.34
N ASP A 36 -13.86 -5.68 11.67
CA ASP A 36 -13.94 -6.22 13.03
C ASP A 36 -12.53 -6.47 13.61
N PHE A 37 -11.61 -7.03 12.82
CA PHE A 37 -10.23 -7.23 13.20
C PHE A 37 -9.54 -5.91 13.56
N LEU A 38 -9.67 -4.87 12.73
CA LEU A 38 -9.08 -3.57 12.98
C LEU A 38 -9.68 -2.86 14.20
N ALA A 39 -11.01 -2.93 14.37
CA ALA A 39 -11.68 -2.38 15.55
C ALA A 39 -11.18 -3.04 16.85
N GLY A 40 -10.99 -4.37 16.84
CA GLY A 40 -10.38 -5.08 17.96
C GLY A 40 -8.91 -4.73 18.18
N ALA A 41 -8.16 -4.48 17.10
CA ALA A 41 -6.73 -4.15 17.17
C ALA A 41 -6.46 -2.81 17.86
N GLU A 42 -7.32 -1.80 17.67
CA GLU A 42 -7.15 -0.46 18.26
C GLU A 42 -7.05 -0.45 19.79
N SER A 43 -7.73 -1.37 20.46
CA SER A 43 -7.78 -1.46 21.92
C SER A 43 -6.85 -2.50 22.52
N THR A 44 -6.05 -3.17 21.68
CA THR A 44 -5.22 -4.32 22.06
C THR A 44 -3.74 -4.11 21.69
N SER A 45 -2.92 -5.14 21.85
CA SER A 45 -1.47 -5.08 21.63
C SER A 45 -1.01 -6.14 20.64
N GLY A 46 0.25 -6.06 20.21
CA GLY A 46 0.87 -6.97 19.23
C GLY A 46 0.53 -8.45 19.38
N PRO A 47 0.74 -9.07 20.56
CA PRO A 47 0.40 -10.47 20.79
C PRO A 47 -1.09 -10.80 20.56
N GLU A 48 -1.99 -9.90 20.94
CA GLU A 48 -3.43 -10.06 20.74
C GLU A 48 -3.81 -9.90 19.26
N TRP A 49 -3.15 -9.01 18.50
CA TRP A 49 -3.32 -8.91 17.05
C TRP A 49 -2.99 -10.24 16.37
N CYS A 50 -1.88 -10.89 16.75
CA CYS A 50 -1.49 -12.19 16.21
C CYS A 50 -2.48 -13.32 16.56
N LYS A 51 -3.07 -13.26 17.75
CA LYS A 51 -4.10 -14.22 18.19
C LYS A 51 -5.39 -14.01 17.40
N ALA A 52 -5.85 -12.76 17.26
CA ALA A 52 -7.01 -12.40 16.45
C ALA A 52 -6.83 -12.86 14.99
N TRP A 53 -5.67 -12.55 14.37
CA TRP A 53 -5.35 -12.98 13.02
C TRP A 53 -5.38 -14.51 12.86
N THR A 54 -4.84 -15.25 13.83
CA THR A 54 -4.87 -16.72 13.80
C THR A 54 -6.32 -17.26 13.86
N GLY A 55 -7.21 -16.59 14.58
CA GLY A 55 -8.63 -16.94 14.69
C GLY A 55 -9.43 -16.73 13.40
N LEU A 56 -8.91 -15.95 12.45
CA LEU A 56 -9.51 -15.77 11.12
C LEU A 56 -9.31 -16.99 10.21
N HIS A 57 -8.43 -17.94 10.59
CA HIS A 57 -8.18 -19.17 9.85
C HIS A 57 -7.77 -18.96 8.37
N VAL A 58 -7.10 -17.84 8.06
CA VAL A 58 -6.68 -17.48 6.69
C VAL A 58 -5.71 -18.52 6.11
N PRO A 59 -6.04 -19.19 4.99
CA PRO A 59 -5.11 -20.10 4.31
C PRO A 59 -3.88 -19.35 3.77
N ARG A 60 -2.70 -20.00 3.79
CA ARG A 60 -1.43 -19.38 3.32
C ARG A 60 -1.51 -18.83 1.88
N GLN A 61 -2.32 -19.46 1.02
CA GLN A 61 -2.51 -19.07 -0.37
C GLN A 61 -3.38 -17.81 -0.54
N ALA A 62 -4.25 -17.52 0.44
CA ALA A 62 -5.16 -16.38 0.42
C ALA A 62 -4.63 -15.18 1.25
N GLU A 63 -3.49 -15.32 1.93
CA GLU A 63 -2.95 -14.26 2.79
C GLU A 63 -2.72 -12.94 2.06
N ALA A 64 -2.23 -12.98 0.82
CA ALA A 64 -1.96 -11.75 0.07
C ALA A 64 -3.27 -10.99 -0.25
N ASP A 65 -4.33 -11.71 -0.62
CA ASP A 65 -5.63 -11.12 -0.90
C ASP A 65 -6.25 -10.55 0.38
N VAL A 66 -6.23 -11.31 1.48
CA VAL A 66 -6.76 -10.85 2.78
C VAL A 66 -5.97 -9.65 3.31
N LEU A 67 -4.64 -9.62 3.15
CA LEU A 67 -3.83 -8.45 3.48
C LEU A 67 -4.18 -7.24 2.61
N SER A 68 -4.53 -7.45 1.34
CA SER A 68 -4.98 -6.37 0.46
C SER A 68 -6.31 -5.78 0.93
N VAL A 69 -7.26 -6.64 1.31
CA VAL A 69 -8.53 -6.22 1.92
C VAL A 69 -8.28 -5.47 3.24
N LEU A 70 -7.33 -5.93 4.07
CA LEU A 70 -6.95 -5.23 5.30
C LEU A 70 -6.47 -3.79 5.01
N PHE A 71 -5.64 -3.61 3.98
CA PHE A 71 -5.17 -2.29 3.57
C PHE A 71 -6.32 -1.42 3.07
N GLU A 72 -7.19 -1.93 2.21
CA GLU A 72 -8.36 -1.20 1.69
C GLU A 72 -9.30 -0.76 2.83
N VAL A 73 -9.59 -1.64 3.78
CA VAL A 73 -10.42 -1.30 4.93
C VAL A 73 -9.78 -0.18 5.76
N GLY A 74 -8.48 -0.28 6.06
CA GLY A 74 -7.84 0.79 6.84
C GLY A 74 -7.68 2.11 6.07
N ILE A 75 -7.52 2.09 4.74
CA ILE A 75 -7.54 3.29 3.89
C ILE A 75 -8.93 3.95 3.94
N ASN A 76 -10.00 3.15 3.86
CA ASN A 76 -11.37 3.64 3.93
C ASN A 76 -11.70 4.20 5.32
N LYS A 77 -11.23 3.56 6.40
CA LYS A 77 -11.36 4.07 7.75
C LYS A 77 -10.61 5.40 7.95
N ASP A 78 -9.38 5.50 7.45
CA ASP A 78 -8.60 6.76 7.50
C ASP A 78 -9.29 7.88 6.70
N ALA A 79 -9.90 7.55 5.56
CA ALA A 79 -10.67 8.52 4.78
C ALA A 79 -11.89 9.07 5.55
N ALA A 80 -12.53 8.20 6.35
CA ALA A 80 -13.67 8.55 7.18
C ALA A 80 -13.27 9.34 8.45
N ASP A 81 -12.09 9.06 9.00
CA ASP A 81 -11.53 9.73 10.18
C ASP A 81 -10.05 10.08 9.96
N LYS A 82 -9.79 11.31 9.51
CA LYS A 82 -8.44 11.78 9.20
C LYS A 82 -7.51 11.90 10.42
N GLU A 83 -8.05 11.86 11.64
CA GLU A 83 -7.26 11.95 12.87
C GLU A 83 -6.88 10.56 13.42
N SER A 84 -7.39 9.49 12.81
CA SER A 84 -7.24 8.12 13.28
C SER A 84 -5.81 7.56 13.17
N GLY A 85 -4.97 8.14 12.30
CA GLY A 85 -3.56 7.77 12.17
C GLY A 85 -3.34 6.35 11.62
N TYR A 86 -4.26 5.85 10.79
CA TYR A 86 -4.24 4.46 10.34
C TYR A 86 -3.03 4.13 9.45
N PHE A 87 -2.47 5.13 8.76
CA PHE A 87 -1.27 4.95 7.95
C PHE A 87 -0.03 4.53 8.75
N ASP A 88 0.09 4.93 10.03
CA ASP A 88 1.14 4.42 10.94
C ASP A 88 0.70 3.11 11.61
N PHE A 89 -0.59 2.94 11.87
CA PHE A 89 -1.12 1.80 12.61
C PHE A 89 -1.06 0.47 11.82
N LEU A 90 -1.50 0.47 10.56
CA LEU A 90 -1.53 -0.74 9.72
C LEU A 90 -0.15 -1.40 9.54
N PRO A 91 0.92 -0.65 9.20
CA PRO A 91 2.27 -1.21 9.13
C PRO A 91 2.74 -1.87 10.42
N ARG A 92 2.38 -1.32 11.58
CA ARG A 92 2.76 -1.89 12.87
C ARG A 92 2.10 -3.25 13.08
N ILE A 93 0.83 -3.41 12.70
CA ILE A 93 0.14 -4.70 12.72
C ILE A 93 0.87 -5.69 11.80
N VAL A 94 1.07 -5.32 10.53
CA VAL A 94 1.67 -6.24 9.54
C VAL A 94 3.07 -6.68 9.95
N VAL A 95 3.91 -5.76 10.45
CA VAL A 95 5.25 -6.11 10.93
C VAL A 95 5.21 -7.00 12.17
N GLU A 96 4.25 -6.80 13.06
CA GLU A 96 4.08 -7.72 14.19
C GLU A 96 3.65 -9.12 13.74
N LEU A 97 2.71 -9.21 12.79
CA LEU A 97 2.34 -10.49 12.17
C LEU A 97 3.55 -11.18 11.51
N LEU A 98 4.44 -10.42 10.85
CA LEU A 98 5.68 -10.94 10.28
C LEU A 98 6.64 -11.46 11.35
N ARG A 99 6.87 -10.69 12.42
CA ARG A 99 7.76 -11.06 13.54
C ARG A 99 7.31 -12.35 14.23
N GLN A 100 6.00 -12.53 14.36
CA GLN A 100 5.40 -13.73 14.96
C GLN A 100 5.13 -14.86 13.94
N HIS A 101 5.65 -14.73 12.71
CA HIS A 101 5.50 -15.69 11.61
C HIS A 101 4.04 -16.05 11.28
N LYS A 102 3.11 -15.12 11.54
CA LYS A 102 1.69 -15.28 11.24
C LYS A 102 1.38 -15.05 9.77
N VAL A 103 2.17 -14.22 9.08
CA VAL A 103 2.10 -14.02 7.64
C VAL A 103 3.47 -14.24 6.99
N LEU A 104 3.48 -14.66 5.73
CA LEU A 104 4.72 -14.83 4.98
C LEU A 104 5.20 -13.49 4.40
N PRO A 105 6.51 -13.16 4.47
CA PRO A 105 7.07 -11.94 3.87
C PRO A 105 6.72 -11.79 2.38
N LYS A 106 6.71 -12.90 1.63
CA LYS A 106 6.37 -12.87 0.21
C LYS A 106 4.91 -12.48 -0.03
N ASN A 107 3.99 -12.89 0.85
CA ASN A 107 2.58 -12.53 0.73
C ASN A 107 2.34 -11.06 1.07
N VAL A 108 3.11 -10.48 2.01
CA VAL A 108 3.11 -9.03 2.25
C VAL A 108 3.62 -8.26 1.04
N GLU A 109 4.71 -8.70 0.42
CA GLU A 109 5.23 -8.08 -0.82
C GLU A 109 4.20 -8.12 -1.95
N VAL A 110 3.52 -9.25 -2.16
CA VAL A 110 2.47 -9.40 -3.17
C VAL A 110 1.30 -8.46 -2.87
N ALA A 111 0.81 -8.42 -1.63
CA ALA A 111 -0.28 -7.52 -1.24
C ALA A 111 0.07 -6.04 -1.47
N LEU A 112 1.29 -5.62 -1.12
CA LEU A 112 1.75 -4.24 -1.35
C LEU A 112 1.88 -3.91 -2.85
N LYS A 113 2.40 -4.85 -3.64
CA LYS A 113 2.64 -4.63 -5.08
C LYS A 113 1.35 -4.70 -5.89
N GLU A 114 0.59 -5.77 -5.74
CA GLU A 114 -0.55 -6.13 -6.59
C GLU A 114 -1.89 -5.66 -6.00
N GLY A 115 -2.03 -5.64 -4.67
CA GLY A 115 -3.24 -5.17 -3.99
C GLY A 115 -3.31 -3.66 -3.87
N LEU A 116 -2.17 -3.01 -3.66
CA LEU A 116 -2.09 -1.59 -3.32
C LEU A 116 -1.41 -0.75 -4.41
N SER A 117 -0.14 -1.01 -4.72
CA SER A 117 0.65 -0.14 -5.60
C SER A 117 0.15 -0.12 -7.05
N SER A 118 -0.24 -1.26 -7.61
CA SER A 118 -0.79 -1.35 -8.98
C SER A 118 -2.16 -0.69 -9.14
N ARG A 119 -2.94 -0.60 -8.04
CA ARG A 119 -4.29 -0.04 -7.97
C ARG A 119 -4.33 1.37 -7.39
N LEU A 120 -3.16 1.96 -7.14
CA LEU A 120 -3.04 3.17 -6.34
C LEU A 120 -3.84 4.34 -6.91
N GLU A 121 -3.85 4.54 -8.23
CA GLU A 121 -4.61 5.64 -8.85
C GLU A 121 -6.13 5.49 -8.67
N THR A 122 -6.65 4.26 -8.63
CA THR A 122 -8.05 4.01 -8.31
C THR A 122 -8.34 4.32 -6.84
N LEU A 123 -7.46 3.88 -5.93
CA LEU A 123 -7.64 4.10 -4.50
C LEU A 123 -7.52 5.59 -4.12
N ILE A 124 -6.65 6.34 -4.80
CA ILE A 124 -6.48 7.79 -4.61
C ILE A 124 -7.77 8.57 -4.92
N GLN A 125 -8.63 8.07 -5.80
CA GLN A 125 -9.93 8.71 -6.08
C GLN A 125 -10.85 8.70 -4.86
N ALA A 126 -10.72 7.69 -3.99
CA ALA A 126 -11.47 7.60 -2.74
C ALA A 126 -10.78 8.35 -1.59
N ASN A 127 -9.44 8.27 -1.51
CA ASN A 127 -8.64 8.94 -0.49
C ASN A 127 -7.30 9.42 -1.07
N ASP A 128 -7.13 10.74 -1.19
CA ASP A 128 -5.95 11.36 -1.80
C ASP A 128 -4.64 11.13 -1.02
N GLN A 129 -4.74 10.71 0.24
CA GLN A 129 -3.61 10.37 1.10
C GLN A 129 -3.23 8.88 1.04
N THR A 130 -3.96 8.04 0.29
CA THR A 130 -3.73 6.59 0.24
C THR A 130 -2.27 6.23 -0.02
N TRP A 131 -1.57 6.97 -0.86
CA TRP A 131 -0.19 6.68 -1.22
C TRP A 131 0.78 6.75 -0.02
N HIS A 132 0.45 7.49 1.06
CA HIS A 132 1.24 7.54 2.27
C HIS A 132 1.44 6.16 2.90
N ILE A 133 0.43 5.29 2.82
CA ILE A 133 0.50 3.96 3.44
C ILE A 133 1.69 3.14 2.88
N LEU A 134 2.06 3.33 1.61
CA LEU A 134 3.23 2.67 1.02
C LEU A 134 4.53 3.17 1.66
N SER A 135 4.66 4.49 1.88
CA SER A 135 5.84 5.05 2.57
C SER A 135 5.94 4.50 4.00
N TYR A 136 4.84 4.47 4.77
CA TYR A 136 4.88 3.92 6.12
C TYR A 136 5.13 2.41 6.14
N MET A 137 4.50 1.63 5.25
CA MET A 137 4.77 0.18 5.14
C MET A 137 6.26 -0.09 4.86
N LEU A 138 6.86 0.62 3.91
CA LEU A 138 8.26 0.45 3.54
C LEU A 138 9.22 0.92 4.65
N LEU A 139 8.83 1.94 5.43
CA LEU A 139 9.55 2.38 6.62
C LEU A 139 9.59 1.27 7.68
N TYR A 140 8.45 0.67 8.01
CA TYR A 140 8.40 -0.39 9.01
C TYR A 140 9.03 -1.72 8.54
N LEU A 141 9.12 -1.95 7.23
CA LEU A 141 9.85 -3.07 6.65
C LEU A 141 11.37 -2.84 6.52
N PHE A 142 11.86 -1.62 6.79
CA PHE A 142 13.27 -1.26 6.69
C PHE A 142 14.17 -2.11 7.60
N PRO A 143 15.42 -2.43 7.20
CA PRO A 143 16.36 -3.16 8.04
C PRO A 143 16.54 -2.51 9.41
N ARG A 144 16.14 -3.22 10.45
CA ARG A 144 16.42 -2.81 11.83
C ARG A 144 17.93 -2.88 12.09
N SER A 145 18.49 -1.82 12.68
CA SER A 145 19.90 -1.75 13.07
C SER A 145 20.03 -1.48 14.57
N PRO A 146 21.23 -1.57 15.16
CA PRO A 146 21.45 -1.15 16.54
C PRO A 146 21.12 0.33 16.81
N SER A 147 21.09 1.17 15.76
CA SER A 147 20.76 2.59 15.86
C SER A 147 19.27 2.89 15.62
N THR A 148 18.46 1.89 15.28
CA THR A 148 17.02 2.06 15.06
C THR A 148 16.18 1.14 15.95
N SER A 149 15.22 1.73 16.65
CA SER A 149 14.23 0.99 17.47
C SER A 149 13.09 0.42 16.62
N TRP A 150 12.93 0.92 15.40
CA TRP A 150 11.90 0.58 14.43
C TRP A 150 12.44 -0.31 13.30
N GLY A 151 11.56 -0.70 12.37
CA GLY A 151 11.90 -1.57 11.24
C GLY A 151 11.67 -3.06 11.49
N TYR A 152 12.11 -3.86 10.52
CA TYR A 152 12.00 -5.30 10.46
C TYR A 152 13.36 -5.96 10.21
N ASN A 153 13.52 -7.22 10.61
CA ASN A 153 14.79 -7.93 10.46
C ASN A 153 14.96 -8.46 9.02
N LEU A 154 15.22 -7.54 8.10
CA LEU A 154 15.40 -7.81 6.67
C LEU A 154 16.76 -7.26 6.22
N PRO A 155 17.55 -7.98 5.41
CA PRO A 155 18.77 -7.42 4.82
C PRO A 155 18.45 -6.24 3.90
N TRP A 156 19.34 -5.24 3.85
CA TRP A 156 19.15 -4.05 3.02
C TRP A 156 18.89 -4.38 1.56
N GLU A 157 19.61 -5.36 1.00
CA GLU A 157 19.50 -5.75 -0.41
C GLU A 157 18.11 -6.34 -0.71
N SER A 158 17.56 -7.10 0.25
CA SER A 158 16.20 -7.64 0.13
C SER A 158 15.15 -6.55 0.29
N TRP A 159 15.30 -5.69 1.29
CA TRP A 159 14.41 -4.54 1.48
C TRP A 159 14.39 -3.65 0.24
N TRP A 160 15.56 -3.25 -0.27
CA TRP A 160 15.66 -2.36 -1.42
C TRP A 160 15.08 -2.97 -2.69
N ARG A 161 15.29 -4.27 -2.92
CA ARG A 161 14.65 -5.00 -4.03
C ARG A 161 13.12 -4.96 -3.90
N THR A 162 12.58 -5.32 -2.74
CA THR A 162 11.14 -5.27 -2.46
C THR A 162 10.58 -3.86 -2.64
N THR A 163 11.25 -2.83 -2.09
CA THR A 163 10.88 -1.42 -2.25
C THR A 163 10.78 -1.03 -3.72
N LYS A 164 11.82 -1.33 -4.53
CA LYS A 164 11.79 -1.03 -5.97
C LYS A 164 10.67 -1.77 -6.69
N GLU A 165 10.46 -3.05 -6.41
CA GLU A 165 9.44 -3.86 -7.07
C GLU A 165 8.02 -3.41 -6.74
N VAL A 166 7.76 -3.04 -5.48
CA VAL A 166 6.48 -2.47 -5.04
C VAL A 166 6.27 -1.12 -5.73
N LEU A 167 7.20 -0.18 -5.58
CA LEU A 167 7.02 1.19 -6.11
C LEU A 167 6.98 1.23 -7.64
N SER A 168 7.70 0.34 -8.33
CA SER A 168 7.63 0.25 -9.81
C SER A 168 6.29 -0.24 -10.34
N ALA A 169 5.41 -0.77 -9.48
CA ALA A 169 4.04 -1.11 -9.88
C ALA A 169 3.10 0.11 -9.88
N ALA A 170 3.48 1.21 -9.25
CA ALA A 170 2.78 2.50 -9.35
C ALA A 170 3.28 3.34 -10.55
N GLN A 171 2.61 4.46 -10.83
CA GLN A 171 3.10 5.46 -11.78
C GLN A 171 4.42 6.07 -11.32
N LYS A 172 5.34 6.37 -12.25
CA LYS A 172 6.70 6.87 -11.94
C LYS A 172 6.72 8.07 -10.99
N TYR A 173 5.93 9.11 -11.29
CA TYR A 173 5.87 10.30 -10.45
C TYR A 173 5.36 10.00 -9.04
N ARG A 174 4.39 9.09 -8.91
CA ARG A 174 3.89 8.67 -7.61
C ARG A 174 4.93 7.84 -6.85
N ALA A 175 5.63 6.94 -7.53
CA ALA A 175 6.73 6.17 -6.95
C ALA A 175 7.86 7.09 -6.43
N PHE A 176 8.15 8.18 -7.16
CA PHE A 176 9.05 9.23 -6.72
C PHE A 176 8.57 9.88 -5.42
N ASP A 177 7.33 10.39 -5.38
CA ASP A 177 6.76 11.04 -4.19
C ASP A 177 6.76 10.12 -2.96
N ILE A 178 6.34 8.86 -3.13
CA ILE A 178 6.33 7.84 -2.08
C ILE A 178 7.74 7.61 -1.52
N LEU A 179 8.75 7.53 -2.41
CA LEU A 179 10.14 7.32 -2.00
C LEU A 179 10.71 8.56 -1.30
N VAL A 180 10.41 9.77 -1.76
CA VAL A 180 10.81 11.01 -1.07
C VAL A 180 10.22 11.06 0.34
N LEU A 181 8.90 10.82 0.48
CA LEU A 181 8.25 10.77 1.78
C LEU A 181 8.85 9.69 2.69
N LEU A 182 9.12 8.50 2.15
CA LEU A 182 9.79 7.43 2.90
C LEU A 182 11.13 7.90 3.48
N LEU A 183 11.94 8.60 2.70
CA LEU A 183 13.23 9.13 3.15
C LEU A 183 13.05 10.21 4.24
N GLN A 184 12.07 11.10 4.09
CA GLN A 184 11.71 12.08 5.13
C GLN A 184 11.33 11.39 6.45
N LEU A 185 10.43 10.40 6.38
CA LEU A 185 9.99 9.63 7.55
C LEU A 185 11.15 8.89 8.22
N MET A 186 12.11 8.37 7.45
CA MET A 186 13.31 7.74 8.00
C MET A 186 14.16 8.73 8.81
N GLN A 187 14.37 9.95 8.31
CA GLN A 187 15.14 10.96 9.04
C GLN A 187 14.41 11.39 10.32
N GLU A 188 13.10 11.63 10.23
CA GLU A 188 12.28 12.00 11.37
C GLU A 188 12.32 10.91 12.45
N LYS A 189 12.06 9.65 12.08
CA LYS A 189 12.11 8.52 13.03
C LYS A 189 13.49 8.22 13.58
N SER A 190 14.54 8.60 12.87
CA SER A 190 15.92 8.38 13.33
C SER A 190 16.48 9.56 14.12
N GLU A 191 15.83 10.73 14.07
CA GLU A 191 16.35 12.00 14.57
C GLU A 191 17.75 12.34 14.01
N HIS A 192 18.04 11.82 12.82
CA HIS A 192 19.35 11.86 12.17
C HIS A 192 19.18 11.94 10.65
N VAL A 193 20.07 12.67 9.99
CA VAL A 193 20.15 12.71 8.52
C VAL A 193 20.53 11.34 7.96
N ILE A 194 20.00 10.95 6.80
CA ILE A 194 20.19 9.60 6.23
C ILE A 194 21.67 9.28 6.03
N GLN A 195 22.46 10.23 5.50
CA GLN A 195 23.89 10.03 5.28
C GLN A 195 24.69 9.64 6.52
N SER A 196 24.20 9.97 7.73
CA SER A 196 24.86 9.67 9.00
C SER A 196 24.54 8.28 9.55
N LEU A 197 23.50 7.63 9.02
CA LEU A 197 23.06 6.33 9.49
C LEU A 197 23.99 5.21 8.98
N PRO A 198 24.51 4.32 9.86
CA PRO A 198 25.50 3.31 9.47
C PRO A 198 25.05 2.34 8.36
N VAL A 199 23.74 2.12 8.22
CA VAL A 199 23.16 1.26 7.19
C VAL A 199 23.19 1.89 5.79
N TRP A 200 23.36 3.21 5.69
CA TRP A 200 23.33 3.98 4.44
C TRP A 200 24.75 4.27 3.93
N SER A 201 25.41 3.28 3.31
CA SER A 201 26.69 3.49 2.64
C SER A 201 26.56 4.35 1.38
N GLU A 202 27.68 4.90 0.89
CA GLU A 202 27.71 5.69 -0.35
C GLU A 202 27.11 4.95 -1.56
N SER A 203 27.43 3.66 -1.70
CA SER A 203 26.86 2.81 -2.75
C SER A 203 25.33 2.67 -2.66
N ARG A 204 24.79 2.60 -1.44
CA ARG A 204 23.35 2.48 -1.18
C ARG A 204 22.63 3.79 -1.47
N ARG A 205 23.21 4.92 -1.04
CA ARG A 205 22.73 6.27 -1.37
C ARG A 205 22.69 6.50 -2.88
N LYS A 206 23.79 6.16 -3.57
CA LYS A 206 23.86 6.25 -5.02
C LYS A 206 22.76 5.43 -5.71
N ALA A 207 22.52 4.19 -5.26
CA ALA A 207 21.46 3.35 -5.82
C ALA A 207 20.05 3.95 -5.64
N VAL A 208 19.79 4.66 -4.55
CA VAL A 208 18.53 5.38 -4.33
C VAL A 208 18.43 6.62 -5.23
N LYS A 209 19.50 7.43 -5.31
CA LYS A 209 19.55 8.60 -6.21
C LYS A 209 19.32 8.22 -7.66
N GLU A 210 19.92 7.15 -8.15
CA GLU A 210 19.74 6.66 -9.53
C GLU A 210 18.27 6.36 -9.85
N VAL A 211 17.56 5.72 -8.91
CA VAL A 211 16.13 5.41 -9.07
C VAL A 211 15.28 6.68 -9.02
N LEU A 212 15.58 7.61 -8.12
CA LEU A 212 14.90 8.91 -8.06
C LEU A 212 15.12 9.72 -9.34
N CYS A 213 16.35 9.75 -9.89
CA CYS A 213 16.64 10.37 -11.18
C CYS A 213 15.78 9.75 -12.29
N GLN A 214 15.68 8.42 -12.32
CA GLN A 214 14.90 7.70 -13.33
C GLN A 214 13.40 7.96 -13.24
N TRP A 215 12.84 8.04 -12.02
CA TRP A 215 11.41 8.26 -11.83
C TRP A 215 11.01 9.74 -11.93
N GLY A 216 11.88 10.64 -11.49
CA GLY A 216 11.68 12.09 -11.58
C GLY A 216 12.00 12.68 -12.95
N ASP A 217 12.70 11.94 -13.82
CA ASP A 217 13.23 12.42 -15.10
C ASP A 217 14.15 13.65 -14.91
N MET A 218 15.06 13.54 -13.94
CA MET A 218 15.95 14.60 -13.48
C MET A 218 17.39 14.08 -13.42
N ASP A 219 18.37 14.98 -13.59
CA ASP A 219 19.76 14.65 -13.34
C ASP A 219 20.07 14.61 -11.83
N GLU A 220 21.25 14.08 -11.48
CA GLU A 220 21.63 13.90 -10.07
C GLU A 220 21.70 15.22 -9.31
N THR A 221 22.11 16.31 -9.95
CA THR A 221 22.19 17.64 -9.32
C THR A 221 20.80 18.13 -8.95
N ALA A 222 19.85 18.08 -9.88
CA ALA A 222 18.48 18.50 -9.65
C ALA A 222 17.77 17.61 -8.60
N ILE A 223 18.08 16.31 -8.55
CA ILE A 223 17.59 15.41 -7.48
C ILE A 223 18.13 15.82 -6.10
N VAL A 224 19.41 16.12 -5.98
CA VAL A 224 19.99 16.54 -4.68
C VAL A 224 19.38 17.86 -4.21
N GLU A 225 19.20 18.84 -5.10
CA GLU A 225 18.53 20.10 -4.78
C GLU A 225 17.08 19.88 -4.35
N THR A 226 16.35 19.03 -5.06
CA THR A 226 14.96 18.69 -4.75
C THR A 226 14.84 18.01 -3.39
N LEU A 227 15.66 16.99 -3.12
CA LEU A 227 15.68 16.30 -1.83
C LEU A 227 16.01 17.26 -0.69
N SER A 228 16.99 18.15 -0.87
CA SER A 228 17.35 19.17 0.12
C SER A 228 16.19 20.14 0.38
N ALA A 229 15.42 20.53 -0.64
CA ALA A 229 14.22 21.36 -0.48
C ALA A 229 13.12 20.65 0.32
N TYR A 230 13.04 19.32 0.24
CA TYR A 230 12.18 18.48 1.09
C TYR A 230 12.79 18.16 2.46
N GLY A 231 13.97 18.71 2.78
CA GLY A 231 14.68 18.46 4.03
C GLY A 231 15.33 17.08 4.12
N VAL A 232 15.51 16.38 3.00
CA VAL A 232 16.18 15.08 2.91
C VAL A 232 17.65 15.26 2.55
N ASP A 233 18.54 14.84 3.44
CA ASP A 233 19.99 14.84 3.25
C ASP A 233 20.46 13.40 3.00
N LEU A 234 20.46 13.04 1.71
CA LEU A 234 20.83 11.70 1.26
C LEU A 234 22.33 11.51 1.09
#